data_AF-A0AAI9E6V4-F1
#
_entry.id   AF-A0AAI9E6V4-F1
#
_cell.length_a   1.000
_cell.length_b   1.000
_cell.length_c   1.000
_cell.angle_alpha   90.00
_cell.angle_beta   90.00
_cell.angle_gamma   90.00
#
_symmetry.space_group_name_H-M   'P 1'
#
loop_
_entity.id
_entity.type
_entity.pdbx_description
1 polymer ?
#
loop_
_entity_poly.entity_id
_entity_poly.type
_entity_poly.pdbx_seq_one_letter_code
_entity_poly.pdbx_strand_id
1 'polypeptide(L)'
;MTTTMTTMMTTMQLKTNTRNQRLNTLLARPLPLCTSTEYKHEYYRLIWKLRELINCHPKDVRQLWMMNLLTDALNELLNMHDPTSTPTDSRKDDNRRWTDIMVRRTIVEQMWEEDESITFYDCYDALREGRSKAAQVRLYDQVRTCWETVTGTDLGTEFRIATSAAA
;
A
#
# COMPACT_ATOMS: atom_id res chain seq x y z
N MET A 1 -16.22 -55.10 -6.84
CA MET A 1 -16.26 -54.08 -5.78
C MET A 1 -15.39 -52.93 -6.27
N THR A 2 -16.01 -51.85 -6.74
CA THR A 2 -15.29 -50.74 -7.39
C THR A 2 -15.39 -49.54 -6.46
N THR A 3 -14.29 -49.20 -5.80
CA THR A 3 -14.21 -48.07 -4.88
C THR A 3 -14.01 -46.79 -5.69
N THR A 4 -15.05 -45.99 -5.82
CA THR A 4 -14.98 -44.64 -6.40
C THR A 4 -14.23 -43.74 -5.41
N MET A 5 -13.00 -43.33 -5.76
CA MET A 5 -12.30 -42.26 -5.05
C MET A 5 -12.95 -40.93 -5.42
N THR A 6 -13.75 -40.39 -4.51
CA THR A 6 -14.23 -39.00 -4.58
C THR A 6 -13.05 -38.07 -4.27
N THR A 7 -12.38 -37.59 -5.31
CA THR A 7 -11.44 -36.48 -5.18
C THR A 7 -12.22 -35.25 -4.71
N MET A 8 -12.03 -34.84 -3.46
CA MET A 8 -12.48 -33.52 -2.99
C MET A 8 -11.65 -32.46 -3.71
N MET A 9 -12.14 -31.97 -4.84
CA MET A 9 -11.67 -30.71 -5.40
C MET A 9 -12.09 -29.61 -4.42
N THR A 10 -11.20 -29.25 -3.51
CA THR A 10 -11.29 -27.99 -2.76
C THR A 10 -11.14 -26.88 -3.79
N THR A 11 -12.25 -26.42 -4.35
CA THR A 11 -12.29 -25.18 -5.13
C THR A 11 -11.91 -24.06 -4.17
N MET A 12 -10.66 -23.61 -4.23
CA MET A 12 -10.28 -22.30 -3.70
C MET A 12 -11.15 -21.28 -4.42
N GLN A 13 -12.28 -20.92 -3.82
CA GLN A 13 -13.10 -19.84 -4.31
C GLN A 13 -12.24 -18.58 -4.24
N LEU A 14 -11.74 -18.13 -5.39
CA LEU A 14 -11.17 -16.79 -5.54
C LEU A 14 -12.25 -15.82 -5.05
N LYS A 15 -12.04 -15.18 -3.90
CA LYS A 15 -12.94 -14.11 -3.45
C LYS A 15 -12.81 -12.97 -4.47
N THR A 16 -13.79 -12.85 -5.35
CA THR A 16 -13.87 -11.75 -6.31
C THR A 16 -14.32 -10.49 -5.56
N ASN A 17 -13.40 -9.86 -4.84
CA ASN A 17 -13.67 -8.58 -4.17
C ASN A 17 -13.84 -7.48 -5.22
N THR A 18 -14.95 -6.73 -5.12
CA THR A 18 -15.20 -5.55 -5.98
C THR A 18 -14.17 -4.45 -5.70
N ARG A 19 -14.02 -3.49 -6.63
CA ARG A 19 -13.17 -2.30 -6.47
C ARG A 19 -13.33 -1.66 -5.10
N ASN A 20 -14.57 -1.30 -4.77
CA ASN A 20 -14.91 -0.66 -3.51
C ASN A 20 -14.64 -1.55 -2.30
N GLN A 21 -14.83 -2.87 -2.39
CA GLN A 21 -14.49 -3.78 -1.28
C GLN A 21 -12.99 -3.83 -1.02
N ARG A 22 -12.15 -3.86 -2.07
CA ARG A 22 -10.69 -3.83 -1.94
C ARG A 22 -10.20 -2.50 -1.38
N LEU A 23 -10.69 -1.37 -1.89
CA LEU A 23 -10.35 -0.04 -1.38
C LEU A 23 -10.80 0.18 0.07
N ASN A 24 -12.03 -0.25 0.41
CA ASN A 24 -12.49 -0.18 1.79
C ASN A 24 -11.69 -1.10 2.72
N THR A 25 -11.19 -2.23 2.24
CA THR A 25 -10.30 -3.09 3.03
C THR A 25 -8.96 -2.40 3.30
N LEU A 26 -8.39 -1.69 2.31
CA LEU A 26 -7.18 -0.89 2.50
C LEU A 26 -7.40 0.26 3.50
N LEU A 27 -8.56 0.93 3.46
CA LEU A 27 -8.94 1.98 4.41
C LEU A 27 -9.27 1.47 5.82
N ALA A 28 -9.95 0.34 5.92
CA ALA A 28 -10.38 -0.24 7.20
C ALA A 28 -9.18 -0.74 8.01
N ARG A 29 -8.06 -1.05 7.35
CA ARG A 29 -6.85 -1.46 8.04
C ARG A 29 -6.10 -0.24 8.58
N PRO A 30 -5.97 -0.07 9.91
CA PRO A 30 -5.27 1.07 10.47
C PRO A 30 -3.84 1.15 9.94
N LEU A 31 -3.42 2.36 9.59
CA LEU A 31 -2.02 2.64 9.28
C LEU A 31 -1.22 2.56 10.58
N PRO A 32 -0.07 1.86 10.60
CA PRO A 32 0.70 1.70 11.83
C PRO A 32 1.21 3.06 12.30
N LEU A 33 1.04 3.37 13.58
CA LEU A 33 1.53 4.62 14.17
C LEU A 33 3.06 4.62 14.15
N CYS A 34 3.65 5.58 13.45
CA CYS A 34 5.08 5.85 13.50
C CYS A 34 5.32 7.21 14.17
N THR A 35 6.49 7.34 14.79
CA THR A 35 6.86 8.57 15.52
C THR A 35 7.45 9.65 14.62
N SER A 36 7.77 9.32 13.36
CA SER A 36 8.41 10.23 12.42
C SER A 36 7.46 11.32 11.90
N THR A 37 8.01 12.49 11.56
CA THR A 37 7.26 13.59 10.97
C THR A 37 6.83 13.26 9.55
N GLU A 38 7.67 12.55 8.80
CA GLU A 38 7.39 12.02 7.47
C GLU A 38 6.20 11.04 7.48
N TYR A 39 5.96 10.36 8.61
CA TYR A 39 4.78 9.50 8.74
C TYR A 39 3.48 10.28 8.69
N LYS A 40 3.38 11.42 9.37
CA LYS A 40 2.16 12.23 9.33
C LYS A 40 1.87 12.70 7.91
N HIS A 41 2.91 13.11 7.18
CA HIS A 41 2.83 13.46 5.76
C HIS A 41 2.23 12.30 4.93
N GLU A 42 2.85 11.12 4.99
CA GLU A 42 2.40 9.95 4.23
C GLU A 42 1.03 9.43 4.67
N TYR A 43 0.72 9.52 5.96
CA TYR A 43 -0.59 9.14 6.51
C TYR A 43 -1.72 9.95 5.85
N TYR A 44 -1.63 11.28 5.87
CA TYR A 44 -2.68 12.13 5.29
C TYR A 44 -2.78 11.95 3.78
N ARG A 45 -1.64 11.84 3.09
CA ARG A 45 -1.59 11.62 1.64
C ARG A 45 -2.25 10.29 1.23
N LEU A 46 -1.95 9.21 1.94
CA LEU A 46 -2.53 7.88 1.70
C LEU A 46 -4.04 7.86 1.91
N ILE A 47 -4.51 8.37 3.06
CA ILE A 47 -5.93 8.37 3.39
C ILE A 47 -6.72 9.19 2.37
N TRP A 48 -6.18 10.32 1.92
CA TRP A 48 -6.82 11.14 0.89
C TRP A 48 -6.90 10.39 -0.44
N LYS A 49 -5.76 9.90 -0.99
CA LYS A 49 -5.73 9.16 -2.26
C LYS A 49 -6.69 7.96 -2.26
N LEU A 50 -6.73 7.20 -1.16
CA LEU A 50 -7.64 6.06 -1.03
C LEU A 50 -9.12 6.47 -1.04
N ARG A 51 -9.48 7.59 -0.40
CA ARG A 51 -10.84 8.12 -0.43
C ARG A 51 -11.23 8.62 -1.82
N GLU A 52 -10.31 9.28 -2.51
CA GLU A 52 -10.57 9.73 -3.88
C GLU A 52 -10.71 8.56 -4.87
N LEU A 53 -9.90 7.50 -4.73
CA LEU A 53 -10.05 6.27 -5.51
C LEU A 53 -11.43 5.60 -5.38
N ILE A 54 -12.13 5.82 -4.25
CA ILE A 54 -13.51 5.37 -4.00
C ILE A 54 -14.52 6.32 -4.63
N ASN A 55 -14.33 7.62 -4.43
CA ASN A 55 -15.34 8.63 -4.78
C ASN A 55 -15.35 8.96 -6.27
N CYS A 56 -14.19 8.96 -6.93
CA CYS A 56 -14.03 9.49 -8.28
C CYS A 56 -13.03 8.64 -9.07
N HIS A 57 -13.55 7.65 -9.78
CA HIS A 57 -12.87 7.02 -10.90
C HIS A 57 -13.70 7.28 -12.17
N PRO A 58 -13.11 7.79 -13.26
CA PRO A 58 -11.69 8.12 -13.47
C PRO A 58 -11.26 9.48 -12.87
N LYS A 59 -9.94 9.74 -12.85
CA LYS A 59 -9.32 10.98 -12.35
C LYS A 59 -9.95 12.25 -12.94
N ASP A 60 -10.42 13.15 -12.08
CA ASP A 60 -10.88 14.50 -12.45
C ASP A 60 -9.73 15.52 -12.30
N VAL A 61 -9.57 16.41 -13.29
CA VAL A 61 -8.60 17.52 -13.30
C VAL A 61 -8.71 18.40 -12.06
N ARG A 62 -9.92 18.61 -11.53
CA ARG A 62 -10.14 19.37 -10.28
C ARG A 62 -9.45 18.73 -9.09
N GLN A 63 -9.36 17.41 -9.07
CA GLN A 63 -8.73 16.66 -7.99
C GLN A 63 -7.21 16.69 -8.04
N LEU A 64 -6.63 16.76 -9.25
CA LEU A 64 -5.19 16.97 -9.39
C LEU A 64 -4.76 18.28 -8.71
N TRP A 65 -5.54 19.36 -8.89
CA TRP A 65 -5.27 20.62 -8.22
C TRP A 65 -5.39 20.51 -6.69
N MET A 66 -6.44 19.85 -6.18
CA MET A 66 -6.59 19.64 -4.72
C MET A 66 -5.47 18.77 -4.14
N MET A 67 -5.02 17.76 -4.88
CA MET A 67 -3.88 16.92 -4.50
C MET A 67 -2.57 17.70 -4.45
N ASN A 68 -2.35 18.60 -5.41
CA ASN A 68 -1.19 19.48 -5.39
C ASN A 68 -1.25 20.43 -4.20
N LEU A 69 -2.39 21.07 -3.94
CA LEU A 69 -2.57 21.95 -2.80
C LEU A 69 -2.37 21.22 -1.45
N LEU A 70 -2.91 20.01 -1.31
CA LEU A 70 -2.68 19.18 -0.12
C LEU A 70 -1.19 18.83 0.03
N THR A 71 -0.53 18.46 -1.07
CA THR A 71 0.90 18.13 -1.07
C THR A 71 1.73 19.35 -0.66
N ASP A 72 1.42 20.54 -1.18
CA ASP A 72 2.10 21.78 -0.84
C ASP A 72 1.90 22.16 0.63
N ALA A 73 0.67 22.06 1.15
CA ALA A 73 0.38 22.31 2.55
C ALA A 73 1.08 21.30 3.49
N LEU A 74 1.15 20.04 3.08
CA LEU A 74 1.87 19.01 3.83
C LEU A 74 3.39 19.21 3.81
N ASN A 75 3.94 19.66 2.68
CA ASN A 75 5.35 20.05 2.56
C ASN A 75 5.68 21.24 3.46
N GLU A 76 4.81 22.25 3.51
CA GLU A 76 4.98 23.39 4.41
C GLU A 76 4.93 22.95 5.87
N LEU A 77 3.98 22.09 6.25
CA LEU A 77 3.90 21.49 7.59
C LEU A 77 5.13 20.67 7.97
N LEU A 78 5.69 19.91 7.02
CA LEU A 78 6.92 19.16 7.23
C LEU A 78 8.11 20.09 7.46
N ASN A 79 8.21 21.16 6.67
CA ASN A 79 9.27 22.17 6.78
C ASN A 79 9.15 23.03 8.05
N MET A 80 7.96 23.17 8.61
CA MET A 80 7.73 23.87 9.88
C MET A 80 8.10 23.04 11.12
N HIS A 81 8.32 21.73 10.99
CA HIS A 81 8.63 20.88 12.14
C HIS A 81 10.13 20.85 12.45
N ASP A 82 10.48 21.49 13.57
CA ASP A 82 11.83 21.64 14.16
C ASP A 82 12.54 20.28 14.45
N PRO A 83 13.88 20.17 14.30
CA PRO A 83 14.64 18.91 14.26
C PRO A 83 14.89 18.24 15.62
N THR A 84 14.19 18.68 16.68
CA THR A 84 14.39 18.19 18.06
C THR A 84 13.55 16.97 18.42
N SER A 85 12.72 16.45 17.51
CA SER A 85 12.00 15.20 17.72
C SER A 85 12.92 13.99 17.57
N THR A 86 13.87 13.81 18.48
CA THR A 86 14.64 12.56 18.57
C THR A 86 13.71 11.41 18.96
N PRO A 87 13.53 10.39 18.11
CA PRO A 87 12.89 9.14 18.52
C PRO A 87 14.00 8.30 19.16
N THR A 88 14.21 8.48 20.46
CA THR A 88 15.38 7.90 21.13
C THR A 88 15.24 6.39 21.37
N ASP A 89 14.03 5.82 21.31
CA ASP A 89 13.79 4.38 21.57
C ASP A 89 12.94 3.63 20.52
N SER A 90 12.46 4.28 19.45
CA SER A 90 11.47 3.69 18.52
C SER A 90 12.04 2.98 17.26
N ARG A 91 13.37 2.92 17.10
CA ARG A 91 14.01 2.68 15.79
C ARG A 91 13.94 1.25 15.20
N LYS A 92 13.69 0.21 16.00
CA LYS A 92 13.65 -1.18 15.46
C LYS A 92 12.28 -1.52 14.88
N ASP A 93 11.21 -1.19 15.59
CA ASP A 93 9.84 -1.45 15.13
C ASP A 93 9.35 -0.41 14.11
N ASP A 94 9.86 0.83 14.18
CA ASP A 94 9.51 1.87 13.19
C ASP A 94 9.93 1.50 11.78
N ASN A 95 11.03 0.75 11.59
CA ASN A 95 11.45 0.32 10.25
C ASN A 95 10.41 -0.58 9.57
N ARG A 96 9.81 -1.52 10.31
CA ARG A 96 8.77 -2.40 9.76
C ARG A 96 7.49 -1.61 9.48
N ARG A 97 7.11 -0.72 10.39
CA ARG A 97 5.91 0.13 10.24
C ARG A 97 6.06 1.09 9.06
N TRP A 98 7.22 1.71 8.93
CA TRP A 98 7.59 2.54 7.80
C TRP A 98 7.55 1.76 6.48
N THR A 99 8.09 0.56 6.44
CA THR A 99 7.97 -0.32 5.28
C THR A 99 6.52 -0.64 4.93
N ASP A 100 5.62 -0.89 5.90
CA ASP A 100 4.18 -1.09 5.64
C ASP A 100 3.55 0.16 4.99
N ILE A 101 3.82 1.35 5.53
CA ILE A 101 3.34 2.62 4.96
C ILE A 101 3.83 2.79 3.52
N MET A 102 5.11 2.55 3.28
CA MET A 102 5.71 2.70 1.96
C MET A 102 5.17 1.68 0.95
N VAL A 103 4.94 0.42 1.35
CA VAL A 103 4.27 -0.58 0.51
C VAL A 103 2.86 -0.12 0.13
N ARG A 104 2.08 0.36 1.10
CA ARG A 104 0.74 0.91 0.83
C ARG A 104 0.80 2.14 -0.07
N ARG A 105 1.82 2.99 0.08
CA ARG A 105 2.06 4.15 -0.77
C ARG A 105 2.26 3.73 -2.21
N THR A 106 3.19 2.81 -2.49
CA THR A 106 3.44 2.32 -3.85
C THR A 106 2.19 1.71 -4.47
N ILE A 107 1.46 0.89 -3.71
CA ILE A 107 0.18 0.30 -4.14
C ILE A 107 -0.82 1.39 -4.56
N VAL A 108 -1.05 2.37 -3.68
CA VAL A 108 -2.04 3.43 -3.93
C VAL A 108 -1.60 4.38 -5.04
N GLU A 109 -0.31 4.66 -5.16
CA GLU A 109 0.25 5.49 -6.23
C GLU A 109 0.08 4.83 -7.59
N GLN A 110 0.46 3.55 -7.72
CA GLN A 110 0.29 2.80 -8.96
C GLN A 110 -1.18 2.69 -9.36
N MET A 111 -2.07 2.45 -8.38
CA MET A 111 -3.51 2.42 -8.63
C MET A 111 -4.08 3.77 -9.04
N TRP A 112 -3.53 4.86 -8.52
CA TRP A 112 -3.91 6.19 -8.90
C TRP A 112 -3.43 6.51 -10.31
N GLU A 113 -2.16 6.19 -10.62
CA GLU A 113 -1.48 6.58 -11.86
C GLU A 113 -1.90 5.78 -13.07
N GLU A 114 -1.97 4.46 -12.96
CA GLU A 114 -2.03 3.58 -14.12
C GLU A 114 -3.32 2.73 -14.16
N ASP A 115 -4.13 2.72 -13.08
CA ASP A 115 -5.27 1.80 -12.90
C ASP A 115 -4.89 0.32 -13.17
N GLU A 116 -3.61 0.01 -13.01
CA GLU A 116 -2.98 -1.25 -13.37
C GLU A 116 -2.85 -2.21 -12.17
N SER A 117 -2.39 -3.41 -12.49
CA SER A 117 -1.97 -4.39 -11.51
C SER A 117 -0.64 -3.98 -10.89
N ILE A 118 -0.46 -4.28 -9.60
CA ILE A 118 0.82 -4.13 -8.94
C ILE A 118 1.31 -5.48 -8.46
N THR A 119 2.61 -5.72 -8.55
CA THR A 119 3.27 -6.91 -8.01
C THR A 119 4.04 -6.58 -6.73
N PHE A 120 4.38 -7.64 -6.00
CA PHE A 120 5.33 -7.54 -4.90
C PHE A 120 6.67 -6.91 -5.35
N TYR A 121 7.16 -7.24 -6.55
CA TYR A 121 8.46 -6.77 -7.03
C TYR A 121 8.47 -5.28 -7.31
N ASP A 122 7.35 -4.68 -7.74
CA ASP A 122 7.24 -3.22 -7.92
C ASP A 122 7.43 -2.50 -6.57
N CYS A 123 6.82 -3.04 -5.51
CA CYS A 123 6.99 -2.52 -4.16
C CYS A 123 8.43 -2.70 -3.64
N TYR A 124 9.04 -3.87 -3.88
CA TYR A 124 10.39 -4.14 -3.44
C TYR A 124 11.42 -3.27 -4.19
N ASP A 125 11.27 -3.12 -5.50
CA ASP A 125 12.19 -2.37 -6.34
C ASP A 125 12.16 -0.88 -6.03
N ALA A 126 10.97 -0.30 -5.82
CA ALA A 126 10.81 1.08 -5.36
C ALA A 126 11.50 1.36 -4.02
N LEU A 127 11.65 0.35 -3.15
CA LEU A 127 12.23 0.51 -1.81
C LEU A 127 13.69 0.07 -1.71
N ARG A 128 14.19 -0.75 -2.65
CA ARG A 128 15.56 -1.26 -2.62
C ARG A 128 16.60 -0.26 -3.13
N GLU A 129 16.17 0.74 -3.90
CA GLU A 129 17.06 1.71 -4.52
C GLU A 129 17.98 2.38 -3.47
N GLY A 130 19.27 2.49 -3.80
CA GLY A 130 20.28 3.09 -2.92
C GLY A 130 20.69 2.26 -1.68
N ARG A 131 20.15 1.05 -1.47
CA ARG A 131 20.50 0.21 -0.30
C ARG A 131 21.65 -0.75 -0.55
N SER A 132 22.41 -1.07 0.51
CA SER A 132 23.45 -2.11 0.47
C SER A 132 22.87 -3.53 0.35
N LYS A 133 23.66 -4.49 -0.15
CA LYS A 133 23.23 -5.89 -0.33
C LYS A 133 22.66 -6.53 0.95
N ALA A 134 23.30 -6.31 2.10
CA ALA A 134 22.81 -6.84 3.37
C ALA A 134 21.50 -6.18 3.84
N ALA A 135 21.29 -4.90 3.51
CA ALA A 135 20.04 -4.21 3.79
C ALA A 135 18.91 -4.63 2.84
N GLN A 136 19.23 -4.97 1.59
CA GLN A 136 18.28 -5.48 0.61
C GLN A 136 17.67 -6.83 1.03
N VAL A 137 18.48 -7.77 1.54
CA VAL A 137 17.98 -9.06 2.05
C VAL A 137 16.96 -8.86 3.17
N ARG A 138 17.28 -8.00 4.15
CA ARG A 138 16.35 -7.70 5.25
C ARG A 138 15.10 -6.97 4.76
N LEU A 139 15.25 -6.07 3.79
CA LEU A 139 14.13 -5.36 3.19
C LEU A 139 13.19 -6.33 2.48
N TYR A 140 13.71 -7.30 1.73
CA TYR A 140 12.90 -8.28 1.00
C TYR A 140 11.91 -8.98 1.92
N ASP A 141 12.41 -9.50 3.06
CA ASP A 141 11.56 -10.16 4.06
C ASP A 141 10.52 -9.21 4.67
N GLN A 142 10.91 -7.97 4.95
CA GLN A 142 10.00 -6.96 5.50
C GLN A 142 8.90 -6.57 4.51
N VAL A 143 9.25 -6.32 3.25
CA VAL A 143 8.30 -5.99 2.18
C VAL A 143 7.38 -7.17 1.95
N ARG A 144 7.90 -8.42 1.97
CA ARG A 144 7.08 -9.63 1.80
C ARG A 144 6.01 -9.71 2.86
N THR A 145 6.40 -9.61 4.13
CA THR A 145 5.44 -9.63 5.24
C THR A 145 4.42 -8.50 5.11
N CYS A 146 4.86 -7.28 4.76
CA CYS A 146 3.94 -6.15 4.60
C CYS A 146 2.97 -6.37 3.43
N TRP A 147 3.48 -6.82 2.29
CA TRP A 147 2.71 -7.17 1.10
C TRP A 147 1.61 -8.18 1.44
N GLU A 148 1.99 -9.38 1.89
CA GLU A 148 1.04 -10.45 2.22
C GLU A 148 0.00 -9.99 3.22
N THR A 149 0.39 -9.16 4.20
CA THR A 149 -0.57 -8.62 5.17
C THR A 149 -1.51 -7.58 4.53
N VAL A 150 -1.02 -6.73 3.62
CA VAL A 150 -1.80 -5.63 3.00
C VAL A 150 -2.74 -6.15 1.93
N THR A 151 -2.24 -6.99 1.04
CA THR A 151 -2.96 -7.45 -0.15
C THR A 151 -3.67 -8.78 0.08
N GLY A 152 -3.20 -9.60 1.03
CA GLY A 152 -3.67 -10.97 1.23
C GLY A 152 -3.30 -11.89 0.07
N THR A 153 -2.36 -11.49 -0.78
CA THR A 153 -1.95 -12.21 -1.99
C THR A 153 -0.51 -12.74 -1.87
N ASP A 154 -0.25 -13.89 -2.48
CA ASP A 154 1.09 -14.47 -2.54
C ASP A 154 2.03 -13.61 -3.41
N LEU A 155 3.34 -13.75 -3.19
CA LEU A 155 4.40 -13.01 -3.90
C LEU A 155 4.34 -13.14 -5.43
N GLY A 156 3.92 -14.32 -5.92
CA GLY A 156 3.84 -14.62 -7.35
C GLY A 156 2.55 -14.14 -8.01
N THR A 157 1.67 -13.48 -7.27
CA THR A 157 0.36 -13.04 -7.76
C THR A 157 0.27 -11.52 -7.79
N GLU A 158 -0.27 -11.02 -8.89
CA GLU A 158 -0.57 -9.60 -9.04
C GLU A 158 -1.74 -9.20 -8.14
N PHE A 159 -1.57 -8.08 -7.44
CA PHE A 159 -2.66 -7.41 -6.75
C PHE A 159 -3.34 -6.43 -7.72
N ARG A 160 -4.61 -6.66 -8.00
CA ARG A 160 -5.44 -5.79 -8.84
C ARG A 160 -6.57 -5.20 -8.02
N ILE A 161 -6.87 -3.91 -8.17
CA ILE A 161 -8.23 -3.46 -7.86
C ILE A 161 -9.06 -3.92 -9.05
N ALA A 162 -10.17 -4.64 -8.83
CA ALA A 162 -11.04 -5.02 -9.94
C ALA A 162 -11.37 -3.73 -10.72
N THR A 163 -10.98 -3.64 -11.99
CA THR A 163 -11.45 -2.58 -12.87
C THR A 163 -12.97 -2.61 -12.79
N SER A 164 -13.62 -1.45 -12.67
CA SER A 164 -15.07 -1.40 -12.89
C SER A 164 -15.29 -1.91 -14.30
N ALA A 165 -15.61 -3.19 -14.46
CA ALA A 165 -16.05 -3.72 -15.72
C ALA A 165 -17.22 -2.83 -16.14
N ALA A 166 -17.09 -2.24 -17.33
CA ALA A 166 -18.11 -1.41 -17.94
C ALA A 166 -19.46 -2.10 -17.79
N ALA A 167 -20.40 -1.36 -17.19
CA ALA A 167 -21.82 -1.69 -17.25
C ALA A 167 -22.32 -1.56 -18.69
#